data_AF-A0A955EKK0-F1
#
_entry.id   AF-A0A955EKK0-F1
#
_cell.length_a   1.000
_cell.length_b   1.000
_cell.length_c   1.000
_cell.angle_alpha   90.00
_cell.angle_beta   90.00
_cell.angle_gamma   90.00
#
_symmetry.space_group_name_H-M   'P 1'
#
loop_
_entity.id
_entity.type
_entity.pdbx_description
1 polymer ?
#
loop_
_entity_poly.entity_id
_entity_poly.type
_entity_poly.pdbx_seq_one_letter_code
_entity_poly.pdbx_strand_id
1 'polypeptide(L)'
;MLKNKTTGFFCFSPPVMIATFAIEIALLILLIINHKLNKSAKLICMTLFFLALFQLCEYFVCGGMGVGALQWSRLGFIAITTLPPLGLHLIHSIANKKSGYIVWSSYVLMMLWILAFGFSETIFSGHECVSNYVIFQLHDLVGYAYSAYYYGLLLLGIALALKFGEKVKQKNQKEALYGMIIGYLVFLLPTAIANTISPETMAGIPSIMCGFAVIFALILFFYIIPRVTKPKN
;
A
#
# COMPACT_ATOMS: atom_id res chain seq x y z
N MET A 1 35.47 16.03 -12.84
CA MET A 1 34.94 14.68 -12.57
C MET A 1 34.80 14.50 -11.05
N LEU A 2 33.68 14.92 -10.48
CA LEU A 2 33.36 14.66 -9.07
C LEU A 2 32.33 13.55 -9.02
N LYS A 3 32.79 12.36 -8.63
CA LYS A 3 32.00 11.16 -8.41
C LYS A 3 31.27 11.32 -7.08
N ASN A 4 30.13 12.00 -7.07
CA ASN A 4 29.22 11.97 -5.93
C ASN A 4 28.61 10.57 -5.86
N LYS A 5 29.25 9.70 -5.06
CA LYS A 5 28.64 8.46 -4.59
C LYS A 5 27.50 8.84 -3.64
N THR A 6 26.31 9.08 -4.18
CA THR A 6 25.10 8.98 -3.39
C THR A 6 24.99 7.53 -2.93
N THR A 7 25.04 7.31 -1.62
CA THR A 7 24.74 6.04 -0.97
C THR A 7 23.31 5.64 -1.32
N GLY A 8 23.15 4.96 -2.46
CA GLY A 8 21.86 4.46 -2.90
C GLY A 8 21.40 3.37 -1.95
N PHE A 9 20.24 3.55 -1.34
CA PHE A 9 19.57 2.47 -0.62
C PHE A 9 19.18 1.40 -1.65
N PHE A 10 19.95 0.31 -1.72
CA PHE A 10 19.70 -0.86 -2.58
C PHE A 10 18.40 -1.62 -2.24
N CYS A 11 17.66 -1.17 -1.21
CA CYS A 11 16.41 -1.76 -0.75
C CYS A 11 15.28 -1.76 -1.80
N PHE A 12 15.40 -0.96 -2.88
CA PHE A 12 14.36 -0.81 -3.90
C PHE A 12 14.84 -1.22 -5.30
N SER A 13 15.82 -2.12 -5.36
CA SER A 13 16.31 -2.66 -6.63
C SER A 13 15.26 -3.57 -7.32
N PRO A 14 15.25 -3.67 -8.66
CA PRO A 14 14.33 -4.56 -9.39
C PRO A 14 14.28 -6.01 -8.89
N PRO A 15 15.40 -6.64 -8.45
CA PRO A 15 15.35 -7.96 -7.83
C PRO A 15 14.52 -8.02 -6.54
N VAL A 16 14.57 -6.98 -5.71
CA VAL A 16 13.76 -6.90 -4.47
C VAL A 16 12.28 -6.77 -4.82
N MET A 17 11.92 -5.94 -5.81
CA MET A 17 10.53 -5.78 -6.28
C MET A 17 9.92 -7.10 -6.79
N ILE A 18 10.69 -7.91 -7.55
CA ILE A 18 10.23 -9.24 -7.97
C ILE A 18 10.09 -10.17 -6.77
N ALA A 19 11.05 -10.14 -5.83
CA ALA A 19 11.00 -10.99 -4.65
C ALA A 19 9.77 -10.69 -3.79
N THR A 20 9.47 -9.41 -3.55
CA THR A 20 8.27 -8.99 -2.80
C THR A 20 6.99 -9.35 -3.55
N PHE A 21 6.93 -9.12 -4.87
CA PHE A 21 5.82 -9.57 -5.72
C PHE A 21 5.56 -11.08 -5.57
N ALA A 22 6.60 -11.90 -5.66
CA ALA A 22 6.48 -13.35 -5.55
C ALA A 22 5.97 -13.78 -4.17
N ILE A 23 6.45 -13.14 -3.10
CA ILE A 23 5.97 -13.39 -1.73
C ILE A 23 4.50 -13.02 -1.60
N GLU A 24 4.10 -11.82 -2.06
CA GLU A 24 2.73 -11.33 -1.93
C GLU A 24 1.73 -12.18 -2.73
N ILE A 25 2.08 -12.60 -3.94
CA ILE A 25 1.28 -13.54 -4.75
C ILE A 25 1.22 -14.91 -4.09
N ALA A 26 2.32 -15.44 -3.56
CA ALA A 26 2.32 -16.72 -2.86
C ALA A 26 1.38 -16.68 -1.64
N LEU A 27 1.45 -15.63 -0.82
CA LEU A 27 0.55 -15.44 0.32
C LEU A 27 -0.92 -15.31 -0.11
N LEU A 28 -1.19 -14.59 -1.21
CA LEU A 28 -2.53 -14.48 -1.79
C LEU A 28 -3.09 -15.86 -2.20
N ILE A 29 -2.31 -16.64 -2.93
CA ILE A 29 -2.70 -17.98 -3.39
C ILE A 29 -2.93 -18.90 -2.18
N LEU A 30 -1.99 -18.92 -1.23
CA LEU A 30 -2.11 -19.71 0.01
C LEU A 30 -3.35 -19.34 0.81
N LEU A 31 -3.74 -18.06 0.84
CA LEU A 31 -4.94 -17.61 1.54
C LEU A 31 -6.19 -18.19 0.86
N ILE A 32 -6.27 -18.06 -0.47
CA ILE A 32 -7.41 -18.56 -1.26
C ILE A 32 -7.56 -20.08 -1.10
N ILE A 33 -6.45 -20.82 -1.10
CA ILE A 33 -6.45 -22.28 -0.95
C ILE A 33 -6.84 -22.68 0.48
N ASN A 34 -6.20 -22.10 1.51
CA ASN A 34 -6.27 -22.62 2.88
C ASN A 34 -7.41 -22.02 3.73
N HIS A 35 -8.09 -20.95 3.29
CA HIS A 35 -9.06 -20.23 4.12
C HIS A 35 -10.43 -20.05 3.45
N LYS A 36 -11.49 -20.00 4.27
CA LYS A 36 -12.85 -19.68 3.79
C LYS A 36 -12.98 -18.20 3.45
N LEU A 37 -13.44 -17.87 2.25
CA LEU A 37 -13.53 -16.49 1.76
C LEU A 37 -14.75 -15.74 2.34
N ASN A 38 -14.67 -15.39 3.63
CA ASN A 38 -15.58 -14.44 4.27
C ASN A 38 -15.26 -12.99 3.83
N LYS A 39 -16.03 -12.01 4.31
CA LYS A 39 -15.86 -10.60 3.92
C LYS A 39 -14.44 -10.08 4.19
N SER A 40 -13.90 -10.33 5.37
CA SER A 40 -12.54 -9.90 5.75
C SER A 40 -11.47 -10.60 4.92
N ALA A 41 -11.59 -11.90 4.68
CA ALA A 41 -10.68 -12.66 3.82
C ALA A 41 -10.67 -12.13 2.39
N LYS A 42 -11.84 -11.83 1.81
CA LYS A 42 -11.93 -11.22 0.47
C LYS A 42 -11.24 -9.87 0.40
N LEU A 43 -11.42 -9.02 1.42
CA LEU A 43 -10.74 -7.72 1.50
C LEU A 43 -9.22 -7.89 1.61
N ILE A 44 -8.75 -8.86 2.41
CA ILE A 44 -7.32 -9.16 2.52
C ILE A 44 -6.76 -9.70 1.20
N CYS A 45 -7.50 -10.55 0.48
CA CYS A 45 -7.11 -10.98 -0.87
C CYS A 45 -6.95 -9.80 -1.81
N MET A 46 -7.91 -8.86 -1.82
CA MET A 46 -7.82 -7.66 -2.65
C MET A 46 -6.60 -6.82 -2.27
N THR A 47 -6.35 -6.62 -0.97
CA THR A 47 -5.17 -5.89 -0.49
C THR A 47 -3.87 -6.57 -0.96
N LEU A 48 -3.71 -7.88 -0.76
CA LEU A 48 -2.52 -8.62 -1.22
C LEU A 48 -2.35 -8.56 -2.73
N PHE A 49 -3.44 -8.62 -3.50
CA PHE A 49 -3.40 -8.48 -4.94
C PHE A 49 -2.90 -7.09 -5.37
N PHE A 50 -3.43 -6.01 -4.79
CA PHE A 50 -3.01 -4.66 -5.15
C PHE A 50 -1.60 -4.32 -4.67
N LEU A 51 -1.15 -4.90 -3.56
CA LEU A 51 0.25 -4.85 -3.13
C LEU A 51 1.15 -5.48 -4.20
N ALA A 52 0.87 -6.72 -4.59
CA ALA A 52 1.64 -7.42 -5.62
C ALA A 52 1.60 -6.68 -6.96
N LEU A 53 0.42 -6.22 -7.39
CA LEU A 53 0.26 -5.49 -8.65
C LEU A 53 1.14 -4.23 -8.66
N PHE A 54 1.24 -3.52 -7.55
CA PHE A 54 2.11 -2.36 -7.44
C PHE A 54 3.59 -2.73 -7.60
N GLN A 55 4.07 -3.76 -6.90
CA GLN A 55 5.47 -4.23 -7.02
C GLN A 55 5.82 -4.61 -8.47
N LEU A 56 4.89 -5.27 -9.17
CA LEU A 56 5.05 -5.63 -10.57
C LEU A 56 5.15 -4.39 -11.47
N CYS A 57 4.31 -3.37 -11.22
CA CYS A 57 4.37 -2.11 -11.96
C CYS A 57 5.72 -1.41 -11.75
N GLU A 58 6.22 -1.33 -10.52
CA GLU A 58 7.53 -0.73 -10.24
C GLU A 58 8.68 -1.48 -10.93
N TYR A 59 8.63 -2.81 -10.93
CA TYR A 59 9.60 -3.62 -11.65
C TYR A 59 9.63 -3.30 -13.15
N PHE A 60 8.46 -3.14 -13.79
CA PHE A 60 8.44 -2.79 -15.22
C PHE A 60 8.90 -1.35 -15.49
N VAL A 61 8.67 -0.42 -14.56
CA VAL A 61 9.16 0.96 -14.68
C VAL A 61 10.69 1.01 -14.59
N CYS A 62 11.33 0.32 -13.64
CA CYS A 62 12.79 0.42 -13.43
C CYS A 62 13.65 -0.75 -13.97
N GLY A 63 13.08 -1.93 -14.21
CA GLY A 63 13.78 -3.11 -14.71
C GLY A 63 13.38 -3.53 -16.14
N GLY A 64 12.20 -3.15 -16.61
CA GLY A 64 11.61 -3.60 -17.87
C GLY A 64 12.03 -2.80 -19.11
N MET A 65 13.32 -2.57 -19.36
CA MET A 65 13.84 -1.83 -20.53
C MET A 65 13.16 -0.46 -20.85
N GLY A 66 12.37 0.10 -19.91
CA GLY A 66 11.61 1.34 -20.10
C GLY A 66 10.42 1.26 -21.07
N VAL A 67 10.05 0.08 -21.61
CA VAL A 67 8.98 -0.03 -22.60
C VAL A 67 7.62 0.16 -21.92
N GLY A 68 6.96 1.28 -22.21
CA GLY A 68 5.65 1.61 -21.64
C GLY A 68 5.70 2.06 -20.17
N ALA A 69 6.81 2.64 -19.72
CA ALA A 69 6.99 3.09 -18.33
C ALA A 69 5.86 4.00 -17.83
N LEU A 70 5.34 4.90 -18.68
CA LEU A 70 4.20 5.76 -18.35
C LEU A 70 2.93 4.95 -18.02
N GLN A 71 2.62 3.91 -18.80
CA GLN A 71 1.44 3.07 -18.59
C GLN A 71 1.56 2.25 -17.31
N TRP A 72 2.74 1.68 -17.04
CA TRP A 72 3.02 0.96 -15.79
C TRP A 72 2.95 1.88 -14.58
N SER A 73 3.40 3.12 -14.72
CA SER A 73 3.30 4.16 -13.69
C SER A 73 1.85 4.47 -13.34
N ARG A 74 0.99 4.68 -14.35
CA ARG A 74 -0.46 4.89 -14.16
C ARG A 74 -1.11 3.70 -13.47
N LEU A 75 -0.80 2.48 -13.91
CA LEU A 75 -1.34 1.26 -13.30
C LEU A 75 -0.88 1.11 -11.84
N GLY A 76 0.38 1.42 -11.55
CA GLY A 76 0.91 1.48 -10.19
C GLY A 76 0.13 2.46 -9.33
N PHE A 77 -0.08 3.71 -9.79
CA PHE A 77 -0.88 4.69 -9.05
C PHE A 77 -2.31 4.23 -8.80
N ILE A 78 -2.95 3.58 -9.76
CA ILE A 78 -4.28 2.99 -9.58
C ILE A 78 -4.26 1.91 -8.49
N ALA A 79 -3.25 1.03 -8.51
CA ALA A 79 -3.11 -0.04 -7.54
C ALA A 79 -2.91 0.50 -6.11
N ILE A 80 -1.94 1.40 -5.92
CA ILE A 80 -1.64 1.96 -4.60
C ILE A 80 -2.78 2.85 -4.08
N THR A 81 -3.43 3.64 -4.94
CA THR A 81 -4.61 4.47 -4.58
C THR A 81 -5.75 3.63 -3.99
N THR A 82 -5.87 2.37 -4.39
CA THR A 82 -6.93 1.46 -3.96
C THR A 82 -6.70 0.88 -2.55
N LEU A 83 -5.46 0.88 -2.06
CA LEU A 83 -5.09 0.23 -0.80
C LEU A 83 -5.69 0.90 0.46
N PRO A 84 -5.65 2.23 0.65
CA PRO A 84 -6.19 2.85 1.87
C PRO A 84 -7.70 2.62 2.06
N PRO A 85 -8.57 2.79 1.04
CA PRO A 85 -10.00 2.44 1.14
C PRO A 85 -10.25 0.97 1.48
N LEU A 86 -9.51 0.04 0.87
CA LEU A 86 -9.61 -1.39 1.18
C LEU A 86 -9.25 -1.67 2.64
N GLY A 87 -8.18 -1.08 3.15
CA GLY A 87 -7.76 -1.22 4.53
C GLY A 87 -8.77 -0.62 5.52
N LEU A 88 -9.36 0.53 5.19
CA LEU A 88 -10.44 1.14 5.97
C LEU A 88 -11.70 0.27 6.02
N HIS A 89 -12.06 -0.33 4.89
CA HIS A 89 -13.16 -1.29 4.81
C HIS A 89 -12.85 -2.55 5.60
N LEU A 90 -11.61 -3.04 5.55
CA LEU A 90 -11.14 -4.20 6.32
C LEU A 90 -11.27 -3.93 7.82
N ILE A 91 -10.84 -2.78 8.32
CA ILE A 91 -10.99 -2.38 9.73
C ILE A 91 -12.46 -2.44 10.19
N HIS A 92 -13.39 -1.93 9.38
CA HIS A 92 -14.83 -2.03 9.67
C HIS A 92 -15.33 -3.47 9.66
N SER A 93 -14.87 -4.27 8.70
CA SER A 93 -15.21 -5.69 8.59
C SER A 93 -14.72 -6.49 9.80
N ILE A 94 -13.49 -6.27 10.25
CA ILE A 94 -12.92 -6.90 11.45
C ILE A 94 -13.70 -6.51 12.70
N ALA A 95 -14.09 -5.25 12.82
CA ALA A 95 -14.88 -4.74 13.95
C ALA A 95 -16.37 -5.12 13.90
N ASN A 96 -16.83 -5.89 12.91
CA ASN A 96 -18.25 -6.16 12.63
C ASN A 96 -19.11 -4.88 12.59
N LYS A 97 -18.54 -3.78 12.12
CA LYS A 97 -19.27 -2.51 11.91
C LYS A 97 -19.74 -2.42 10.47
N LYS A 98 -20.93 -1.86 10.27
CA LYS A 98 -21.41 -1.53 8.94
C LYS A 98 -20.44 -0.56 8.28
N SER A 99 -20.15 -0.75 6.99
CA SER A 99 -19.41 0.21 6.17
C SER A 99 -20.26 1.47 6.08
N GLY A 100 -19.98 2.43 6.96
CA GLY A 100 -20.70 3.71 7.02
C GLY A 100 -20.18 4.70 5.98
N TYR A 101 -20.60 5.95 6.13
CA TYR A 101 -20.25 7.05 5.23
C TYR A 101 -18.73 7.18 5.02
N ILE A 102 -17.91 6.92 6.05
CA ILE A 102 -16.45 6.99 6.00
C ILE A 102 -15.83 6.04 4.96
N VAL A 103 -16.30 4.79 4.91
CA VAL A 103 -15.80 3.80 3.92
C VAL A 103 -16.27 4.21 2.53
N TRP A 104 -17.54 4.60 2.40
CA TRP A 104 -18.09 5.03 1.11
C TRP A 104 -17.36 6.25 0.55
N SER A 105 -17.14 7.30 1.36
CA SER A 105 -16.43 8.50 0.94
C SER A 105 -14.99 8.20 0.54
N SER A 106 -14.33 7.24 1.20
CA SER A 106 -12.98 6.80 0.81
C SER A 106 -12.95 6.15 -0.57
N TYR A 107 -13.96 5.35 -0.94
CA TYR A 107 -14.08 4.78 -2.28
C TYR A 107 -14.43 5.82 -3.35
N VAL A 108 -15.24 6.83 -3.03
CA VAL A 108 -15.51 7.94 -3.95
C VAL A 108 -14.22 8.72 -4.22
N LEU A 109 -13.46 9.04 -3.16
CA LEU A 109 -12.21 9.76 -3.29
C LEU A 109 -11.14 8.95 -4.04
N MET A 110 -11.10 7.63 -3.81
CA MET A 110 -10.30 6.69 -4.61
C MET A 110 -10.64 6.77 -6.09
N MET A 111 -11.93 6.74 -6.45
CA MET A 111 -12.35 6.85 -7.85
C MET A 111 -11.93 8.18 -8.48
N LEU A 112 -12.04 9.29 -7.75
CA LEU A 112 -11.58 10.59 -8.25
C LEU A 112 -10.07 10.58 -8.56
N TRP A 113 -9.25 10.01 -7.66
CA TRP A 113 -7.81 9.88 -7.89
C TRP A 113 -7.47 8.92 -9.03
N ILE A 114 -8.15 7.77 -9.12
CA ILE A 114 -7.98 6.82 -10.23
C ILE A 114 -8.31 7.49 -11.57
N LEU A 115 -9.38 8.27 -11.66
CA LEU A 115 -9.74 9.01 -12.87
C LEU A 115 -8.69 10.09 -13.17
N ALA A 116 -8.22 10.81 -12.16
CA ALA A 116 -7.17 11.81 -12.32
C ALA A 116 -5.89 11.19 -12.90
N PHE A 117 -5.38 10.10 -12.32
CA PHE A 117 -4.16 9.44 -12.80
C PHE A 117 -4.34 8.67 -14.12
N GLY A 118 -5.53 8.12 -14.36
CA GLY A 118 -5.83 7.35 -15.58
C GLY A 118 -5.96 8.20 -16.83
N PHE A 119 -6.55 9.39 -16.71
CA PHE A 119 -6.94 10.22 -17.87
C PHE A 119 -6.14 11.51 -18.04
N SER A 120 -5.38 11.96 -17.04
CA SER A 120 -4.55 13.15 -17.20
C SER A 120 -3.15 12.81 -17.72
N GLU A 121 -2.74 13.49 -18.78
CA GLU A 121 -1.37 13.44 -19.28
C GLU A 121 -0.47 14.48 -18.59
N THR A 122 -1.09 15.47 -17.94
CA THR A 122 -0.43 16.64 -17.33
C THR A 122 -0.07 16.47 -15.86
N ILE A 123 -0.52 15.41 -15.19
CA ILE A 123 -0.18 15.18 -13.77
C ILE A 123 1.26 14.68 -13.60
N PHE A 124 1.80 14.01 -14.61
CA PHE A 124 3.15 13.47 -14.57
C PHE A 124 4.12 14.46 -15.25
N SER A 125 4.96 15.13 -14.47
CA SER A 125 5.98 16.06 -15.01
C SER A 125 7.27 15.35 -15.45
N GLY A 126 7.42 14.07 -15.12
CA GLY A 126 8.53 13.22 -15.53
C GLY A 126 8.46 11.84 -14.89
N HIS A 127 9.19 10.88 -15.45
CA HIS A 127 9.42 9.56 -14.85
C HIS A 127 10.93 9.35 -14.84
N GLU A 128 11.55 9.47 -13.67
CA GLU A 128 12.98 9.20 -13.54
C GLU A 128 13.19 8.04 -12.58
N CYS A 129 13.75 6.93 -13.10
CA CYS A 129 14.37 5.93 -12.23
C CYS A 129 15.75 6.48 -11.83
N VAL A 130 15.77 7.26 -10.75
CA VAL A 130 17.03 7.73 -10.18
C VAL A 130 17.60 6.58 -9.34
N SER A 131 18.66 5.94 -9.85
CA SER A 131 19.57 5.08 -9.09
C SER A 131 18.89 4.15 -8.06
N ASN A 132 17.92 3.34 -8.53
CA ASN A 132 17.21 2.26 -7.81
C ASN A 132 15.91 2.62 -7.07
N TYR A 133 15.22 3.72 -7.38
CA TYR A 133 13.84 3.94 -6.93
C TYR A 133 13.05 4.72 -7.99
N VAL A 134 11.73 4.55 -8.02
CA VAL A 134 10.88 5.27 -8.98
C VAL A 134 10.56 6.64 -8.37
N ILE A 135 11.06 7.70 -9.00
CA ILE A 135 10.61 9.07 -8.71
C ILE A 135 9.45 9.37 -9.64
N PHE A 136 8.24 9.40 -9.08
CA PHE A 136 7.09 9.94 -9.77
C PHE A 136 7.03 11.43 -9.49
N GLN A 137 7.47 12.24 -10.45
CA GLN A 137 7.32 13.69 -10.32
C GLN A 137 5.87 14.03 -10.65
N LEU A 138 5.05 14.21 -9.61
CA LEU A 138 3.78 14.91 -9.72
C LEU A 138 4.03 16.41 -9.59
N HIS A 139 3.23 17.22 -10.26
CA HIS A 139 3.20 18.66 -9.98
C HIS A 139 2.93 18.90 -8.49
N ASP A 140 3.70 19.80 -7.85
CA ASP A 140 3.79 19.94 -6.38
C ASP A 140 2.43 19.91 -5.67
N LEU A 141 1.48 20.73 -6.13
CA LEU A 141 0.13 20.80 -5.54
C LEU A 141 -0.61 19.46 -5.58
N VAL A 142 -0.51 18.71 -6.68
CA VAL A 142 -1.15 17.40 -6.85
C VAL A 142 -0.46 16.37 -5.97
N GLY A 143 0.87 16.40 -5.89
CA GLY A 143 1.66 15.57 -4.99
C GLY A 143 1.28 15.76 -3.53
N TYR A 144 1.15 17.00 -3.06
CA TYR A 144 0.68 17.31 -1.70
C TYR A 144 -0.76 16.86 -1.46
N ALA A 145 -1.68 17.12 -2.38
CA ALA A 145 -3.08 16.70 -2.26
C ALA A 145 -3.21 15.17 -2.21
N TYR A 146 -2.45 14.45 -3.05
CA TYR A 146 -2.44 12.99 -3.06
C TYR A 146 -1.83 12.41 -1.78
N SER A 147 -0.75 13.02 -1.29
CA SER A 147 -0.15 12.64 -0.01
C SER A 147 -1.13 12.84 1.14
N ALA A 148 -1.86 13.96 1.17
CA ALA A 148 -2.89 14.23 2.17
C ALA A 148 -4.02 13.20 2.11
N TYR A 149 -4.45 12.81 0.91
CA TYR A 149 -5.39 11.69 0.73
C TYR A 149 -4.86 10.39 1.33
N TYR A 150 -3.65 9.99 0.91
CA TYR A 150 -3.09 8.69 1.24
C TYR A 150 -2.80 8.57 2.74
N TYR A 151 -2.01 9.51 3.28
CA TYR A 151 -1.68 9.56 4.71
C TYR A 151 -2.91 9.85 5.58
N GLY A 152 -3.82 10.71 5.12
CA GLY A 152 -5.05 11.02 5.84
C GLY A 152 -5.92 9.79 6.05
N LEU A 153 -6.12 8.97 5.02
CA LEU A 153 -6.88 7.72 5.14
C LEU A 153 -6.19 6.68 6.01
N LEU A 154 -4.86 6.59 5.97
CA LEU A 154 -4.11 5.69 6.83
C LEU A 154 -4.19 6.09 8.30
N LEU A 155 -3.99 7.37 8.62
CA LEU A 155 -4.13 7.91 9.98
C LEU A 155 -5.56 7.76 10.49
N LEU A 156 -6.56 8.00 9.64
CA LEU A 156 -7.96 7.72 9.96
C LEU A 156 -8.19 6.23 10.26
N GLY A 157 -7.58 5.34 9.47
CA GLY A 157 -7.61 3.91 9.70
C GLY A 157 -7.01 3.53 11.07
N ILE A 158 -5.84 4.08 11.43
CA ILE A 158 -5.23 3.89 12.76
C ILE A 158 -6.19 4.35 13.86
N ALA A 159 -6.72 5.57 13.75
CA ALA A 159 -7.62 6.15 14.76
C ALA A 159 -8.88 5.30 14.94
N LEU A 160 -9.47 4.79 13.84
CA LEU A 160 -10.64 3.92 13.89
C LEU A 160 -10.31 2.53 14.43
N ALA A 161 -9.17 1.95 14.05
CA ALA A 161 -8.72 0.67 14.58
C ALA A 161 -8.48 0.73 16.09
N LEU A 162 -7.92 1.83 16.61
CA LEU A 162 -7.78 2.08 18.06
C LEU A 162 -9.15 2.18 18.73
N LYS A 163 -10.00 3.07 18.23
CA LYS A 163 -11.36 3.30 18.75
C LYS A 163 -12.22 2.04 18.76
N PHE A 164 -12.09 1.19 17.74
CA PHE A 164 -12.79 -0.09 17.69
C PHE A 164 -12.14 -1.14 18.58
N GLY A 165 -10.81 -1.20 18.62
CA GLY A 165 -10.05 -2.13 19.47
C GLY A 165 -10.32 -1.96 20.96
N GLU A 166 -10.59 -0.73 21.41
CA GLU A 166 -11.01 -0.43 22.78
C GLU A 166 -12.43 -0.93 23.10
N LYS A 167 -13.32 -0.96 22.11
CA LYS A 167 -14.75 -1.27 22.30
C LYS A 167 -15.10 -2.73 22.04
N VAL A 168 -14.31 -3.43 21.23
CA VAL A 168 -14.58 -4.82 20.86
C VAL A 168 -14.20 -5.76 22.01
N LYS A 169 -15.17 -6.60 22.43
CA LYS A 169 -14.98 -7.58 23.50
C LYS A 169 -14.21 -8.83 23.05
N GLN A 170 -14.32 -9.19 21.77
CA GLN A 170 -13.70 -10.42 21.26
C GLN A 170 -12.19 -10.24 21.07
N LYS A 171 -11.40 -11.04 21.79
CA LYS A 171 -9.93 -10.97 21.78
C LYS A 171 -9.34 -11.03 20.36
N ASN A 172 -9.78 -11.98 19.54
CA ASN A 172 -9.25 -12.14 18.18
C ASN A 172 -9.47 -10.90 17.29
N GLN A 173 -10.64 -10.27 17.38
CA GLN A 173 -10.94 -9.05 16.63
C GLN A 173 -10.11 -7.88 17.13
N LYS A 174 -9.96 -7.73 18.45
CA LYS A 174 -9.13 -6.69 19.07
C LYS A 174 -7.67 -6.83 18.62
N GLU A 175 -7.12 -8.03 18.68
CA GLU A 175 -5.76 -8.32 18.20
C GLU A 175 -5.62 -8.03 16.70
N ALA A 176 -6.58 -8.45 15.87
CA ALA A 176 -6.56 -8.15 14.44
C ALA A 176 -6.59 -6.64 14.13
N LEU A 177 -7.34 -5.84 14.89
CA LEU A 177 -7.36 -4.38 14.77
C LEU A 177 -6.02 -3.75 15.15
N TYR A 178 -5.36 -4.22 16.23
CA TYR A 178 -3.99 -3.80 16.54
C TYR A 178 -2.98 -4.28 15.50
N GLY A 179 -3.19 -5.45 14.90
CA GLY A 179 -2.43 -5.92 13.75
C GLY A 179 -2.49 -4.95 12.57
N MET A 180 -3.67 -4.37 12.28
CA MET A 180 -3.81 -3.33 11.25
C MET A 180 -3.01 -2.08 11.59
N ILE A 181 -3.01 -1.65 12.87
CA ILE A 181 -2.23 -0.48 13.32
C ILE A 181 -0.75 -0.73 13.15
N ILE A 182 -0.25 -1.87 13.63
CA ILE A 182 1.16 -2.25 13.47
C ILE A 182 1.52 -2.31 11.98
N GLY A 183 0.67 -2.92 11.16
CA GLY A 183 0.83 -2.98 9.72
C GLY A 183 0.99 -1.61 9.07
N TYR A 184 0.18 -0.64 9.46
CA TYR A 184 0.29 0.73 8.95
C TYR A 184 1.53 1.46 9.46
N LEU A 185 1.88 1.30 10.73
CA LEU A 185 3.09 1.91 11.29
C LEU A 185 4.37 1.38 10.65
N VAL A 186 4.39 0.11 10.25
CA VAL A 186 5.56 -0.53 9.63
C VAL A 186 5.99 0.13 8.33
N PHE A 187 5.08 0.71 7.54
CA PHE A 187 5.46 1.49 6.36
C PHE A 187 5.41 3.00 6.59
N LEU A 188 4.59 3.51 7.52
CA LEU A 188 4.53 4.95 7.84
C LEU A 188 5.79 5.44 8.55
N LEU A 189 6.28 4.71 9.56
CA LEU A 189 7.41 5.16 10.38
C LEU A 189 8.71 5.22 9.57
N PRO A 190 9.11 4.17 8.82
CA PRO A 190 10.32 4.26 8.01
C PRO A 190 10.25 5.37 6.96
N THR A 191 9.08 5.58 6.37
CA THR A 191 8.87 6.64 5.37
C THR A 191 8.98 8.04 6.00
N ALA A 192 8.39 8.24 7.18
CA ALA A 192 8.51 9.49 7.92
C ALA A 192 9.97 9.76 8.32
N ILE A 193 10.68 8.76 8.82
CA ILE A 193 12.10 8.87 9.19
C ILE A 193 12.93 9.23 7.96
N ALA A 194 12.75 8.53 6.84
CA ALA A 194 13.45 8.82 5.58
C ALA A 194 13.23 10.27 5.13
N ASN A 195 11.99 10.75 5.20
CA ASN A 195 11.64 12.11 4.80
C ASN A 195 12.23 13.18 5.73
N THR A 196 12.34 12.91 7.03
CA THR A 196 12.99 13.86 7.96
C THR A 196 14.49 14.01 7.73
N ILE A 197 15.14 12.98 7.17
CA ILE A 197 16.59 12.98 6.92
C ILE A 197 16.92 13.62 5.57
N SER A 198 16.09 13.40 4.54
CA SER A 198 16.23 14.05 3.24
C SER A 198 14.86 14.36 2.62
N PRO A 199 14.44 15.65 2.58
CA PRO A 199 13.16 16.06 1.99
C PRO A 199 13.02 15.72 0.50
N GLU A 200 14.13 15.50 -0.21
CA GLU A 200 14.14 15.05 -1.61
C GLU A 200 13.57 13.63 -1.78
N THR A 201 13.46 12.85 -0.69
CA THR A 201 12.86 11.50 -0.70
C THR A 201 11.33 11.51 -0.81
N MET A 202 10.67 12.69 -0.71
CA MET A 202 9.23 12.80 -0.87
C MET A 202 8.72 12.23 -2.20
N ALA A 203 9.49 12.40 -3.28
CA ALA A 203 9.11 11.90 -4.59
C ALA A 203 9.29 10.37 -4.76
N GLY A 204 10.02 9.71 -3.84
CA GLY A 204 10.19 8.26 -3.77
C GLY A 204 9.34 7.58 -2.69
N ILE A 205 8.45 8.31 -2.02
CA ILE A 205 7.57 7.80 -0.96
C ILE A 205 6.83 6.52 -1.36
N PRO A 206 6.17 6.44 -2.54
CA PRO A 206 5.46 5.23 -2.94
C PRO A 206 6.36 3.98 -2.96
N SER A 207 7.57 4.09 -3.53
CA SER A 207 8.54 2.99 -3.55
C SER A 207 9.03 2.62 -2.15
N ILE A 208 9.29 3.61 -1.29
CA ILE A 208 9.74 3.36 0.09
C ILE A 208 8.68 2.58 0.87
N MET A 209 7.41 3.03 0.81
CA MET A 209 6.30 2.36 1.48
C MET A 209 6.13 0.91 1.01
N CYS A 210 6.38 0.67 -0.28
CA CYS A 210 6.20 -0.64 -0.90
C CYS A 210 7.32 -1.64 -0.60
N GLY A 211 8.56 -1.22 -0.37
CA GLY A 211 9.59 -2.14 0.16
C GLY A 211 9.26 -2.67 1.56
N PHE A 212 8.51 -1.92 2.37
CA PHE A 212 7.99 -2.37 3.67
C PHE A 212 6.63 -3.06 3.58
N ALA A 213 5.95 -2.99 2.43
CA ALA A 213 4.63 -3.58 2.25
C ALA A 213 4.62 -5.11 2.34
N VAL A 214 5.74 -5.78 2.01
CA VAL A 214 5.89 -7.22 2.25
C VAL A 214 5.72 -7.57 3.73
N ILE A 215 6.18 -6.71 4.64
CA ILE A 215 5.99 -6.93 6.09
C ILE A 215 4.51 -6.78 6.44
N PHE A 216 3.80 -5.81 5.84
CA PHE A 216 2.36 -5.69 6.00
C PHE A 216 1.61 -6.92 5.44
N ALA A 217 2.03 -7.46 4.29
CA ALA A 217 1.50 -8.70 3.72
C ALA A 217 1.70 -9.90 4.66
N LEU A 218 2.87 -10.02 5.29
CA LEU A 218 3.15 -11.04 6.30
C LEU A 218 2.25 -10.86 7.54
N ILE A 219 2.05 -9.64 8.02
CA ILE A 219 1.13 -9.34 9.13
C ILE A 219 -0.31 -9.72 8.76
N LEU A 220 -0.76 -9.37 7.54
CA LEU A 220 -2.09 -9.73 7.06
C LEU A 220 -2.29 -11.25 7.06
N PHE A 221 -1.34 -12.00 6.52
CA PHE A 221 -1.45 -13.44 6.36
C PHE A 221 -1.23 -14.23 7.66
N PHE A 222 -0.15 -13.98 8.39
CA PHE A 222 0.21 -14.79 9.56
C PHE A 222 -0.44 -14.31 10.86
N TYR A 223 -0.79 -13.02 10.95
CA TYR A 223 -1.34 -12.47 12.18
C TYR A 223 -2.83 -12.17 12.06
N ILE A 224 -3.27 -11.44 11.04
CA ILE A 224 -4.67 -10.99 10.94
C ILE A 224 -5.60 -12.12 10.48
N ILE A 225 -5.25 -12.85 9.41
CA ILE A 225 -6.10 -13.90 8.84
C ILE A 225 -6.53 -14.97 9.84
N PRO A 226 -5.63 -15.59 10.65
CA PRO A 226 -6.01 -16.62 11.62
C PRO A 226 -7.00 -16.14 12.69
N ARG A 227 -7.09 -14.83 12.91
CA ARG A 227 -7.96 -14.20 13.91
C ARG A 227 -9.34 -13.84 13.36
N VAL A 228 -9.46 -13.65 12.05
CA VAL A 228 -10.67 -13.13 11.40
C VAL A 228 -11.33 -14.13 10.46
N THR A 229 -10.66 -15.25 10.17
CA THR A 229 -11.09 -16.26 9.21
C THR A 229 -10.85 -17.67 9.76
N LYS A 230 -11.74 -18.60 9.40
CA LYS A 230 -11.57 -20.03 9.71
C LYS A 230 -10.82 -20.73 8.57
N PRO A 231 -9.89 -21.65 8.87
CA PRO A 231 -9.27 -22.49 7.84
C PRO A 231 -10.34 -23.33 7.12
N LYS A 232 -10.06 -23.70 5.86
CA LYS A 232 -10.75 -24.79 5.19
C LYS A 232 -10.16 -26.08 5.74
N ASN A 233 -11.01 -26.91 6.34
CA ASN A 233 -10.63 -28.23 6.86
C ASN A 233 -10.07 -29.11 5.74
#